data_AF-A0A969VUK7-F1
#
_entry.id   AF-A0A969VUK7-F1
#
_cell.length_a   1.000
_cell.length_b   1.000
_cell.length_c   1.000
_cell.angle_alpha   90.00
_cell.angle_beta   90.00
_cell.angle_gamma   90.00
#
_symmetry.space_group_name_H-M   'P 1'
#
loop_
_entity.id
_entity.type
_entity.pdbx_description
1 polymer ?
#
loop_
_entity_poly.entity_id
_entity_poly.type
_entity_poly.pdbx_seq_one_letter_code
_entity_poly.pdbx_strand_id
1 'polypeptide(L)' 'MTNKIIIQGEQGAYSHLAAAKIFKNPTMICCKTFEDAFAKTKSTKNSKLLIPI' A
#
# COMPACT_ATOMS: atom_id res chain seq x y z
N MET A 1 13.54 -8.14 6.09
CA MET A 1 13.02 -6.75 6.11
C MET A 1 11.59 -6.77 5.65
N THR A 2 10.67 -6.25 6.46
CA THR A 2 9.23 -6.25 6.15
C THR A 2 8.87 -5.06 5.28
N ASN A 3 8.18 -5.29 4.15
CA ASN A 3 7.78 -4.22 3.23
C ASN A 3 6.45 -3.61 3.68
N LYS A 4 6.43 -2.37 4.19
CA LYS A 4 5.16 -1.66 4.45
C LYS A 4 4.64 -1.05 3.16
N ILE A 5 3.56 -1.61 2.63
CA ILE A 5 2.95 -1.17 1.38
C ILE A 5 1.61 -0.52 1.69
N ILE A 6 1.46 0.72 1.27
CA ILE A 6 0.22 1.48 1.37
C ILE A 6 -0.49 1.38 0.02
N ILE A 7 -1.79 1.11 0.07
CA ILE A 7 -2.66 1.03 -1.12
C ILE A 7 -3.94 1.82 -0.86
N GLN A 8 -4.57 2.31 -1.92
CA GLN A 8 -5.98 2.69 -1.87
C GLN A 8 -6.83 1.43 -2.13
N GLY A 9 -7.92 1.28 -1.37
CA GLY A 9 -8.84 0.15 -1.44
C GLY A 9 -8.79 -0.72 -0.18
N GLU A 10 -9.30 -1.94 -0.29
CA GLU A 10 -9.45 -2.88 0.82
C GLU A 10 -8.58 -4.13 0.64
N GLN A 11 -8.50 -4.94 1.70
CA GLN A 11 -7.88 -6.25 1.62
C GLN A 11 -8.63 -7.11 0.59
N GLY A 12 -7.89 -7.54 -0.44
CA GLY A 12 -8.45 -8.34 -1.55
C GLY A 12 -8.66 -7.56 -2.85
N ALA A 13 -8.47 -6.22 -2.83
CA ALA A 13 -8.48 -5.42 -4.06
C ALA A 13 -7.34 -5.79 -5.02
N TYR A 14 -7.42 -5.37 -6.28
CA TYR A 14 -6.35 -5.60 -7.26
C TYR A 14 -5.01 -4.97 -6.83
N SER A 15 -5.03 -3.81 -6.20
CA SER A 15 -3.83 -3.20 -5.62
C SER A 15 -3.20 -4.06 -4.52
N HIS A 16 -4.03 -4.77 -3.73
CA HIS A 16 -3.56 -5.73 -2.74
C HIS A 16 -2.85 -6.91 -3.41
N LEU A 17 -3.46 -7.49 -4.45
CA LEU A 17 -2.85 -8.57 -5.22
C LEU A 17 -1.54 -8.14 -5.90
N ALA A 18 -1.51 -6.95 -6.50
CA ALA A 18 -0.32 -6.41 -7.14
C ALA A 18 0.83 -6.24 -6.14
N ALA A 19 0.55 -5.67 -4.96
CA ALA A 19 1.54 -5.53 -3.91
C ALA A 19 2.06 -6.88 -3.40
N ALA A 20 1.21 -7.89 -3.27
CA ALA A 20 1.61 -9.25 -2.88
C ALA A 20 2.49 -9.95 -3.93
N LYS A 21 2.35 -9.61 -5.21
CA LYS A 21 3.18 -10.13 -6.31
C LYS A 21 4.54 -9.41 -6.43
N ILE A 22 4.58 -8.10 -6.18
CA ILE A 22 5.78 -7.28 -6.35
C ILE A 22 6.72 -7.39 -5.14
N PHE A 23 6.16 -7.45 -3.92
CA PHE A 23 6.94 -7.37 -2.69
C PHE A 23 6.92 -8.70 -1.96
N LYS A 24 8.07 -9.10 -1.40
CA LYS A 24 8.16 -10.27 -0.51
C LYS A 24 7.57 -9.94 0.86
N ASN A 25 6.60 -10.74 1.30
CA ASN A 25 5.89 -10.65 2.59
C ASN A 25 5.51 -9.20 3.00
N PRO A 26 4.68 -8.52 2.19
CA PRO A 26 4.30 -7.15 2.48
C PRO A 26 3.33 -7.06 3.67
N THR A 27 3.50 -6.03 4.48
CA THR A 27 2.50 -5.57 5.44
C THR A 27 1.68 -4.47 4.77
N MET A 28 0.40 -4.72 4.60
CA MET A 28 -0.49 -3.84 3.86
C MET A 28 -1.13 -2.81 4.79
N ILE A 29 -1.19 -1.56 4.32
CA ILE A 29 -1.92 -0.47 4.95
C ILE A 29 -2.93 0.02 3.92
N CYS A 30 -4.20 -0.31 4.14
CA CYS A 30 -5.30 0.04 3.26
C CYS A 30 -5.84 1.43 3.61
N CYS A 31 -6.06 2.26 2.60
CA CYS A 31 -6.60 3.61 2.71
C CYS A 31 -7.87 3.73 1.86
N LYS A 32 -8.83 4.55 2.31
CA LYS A 32 -10.13 4.68 1.63
C LYS A 32 -10.00 5.47 0.33
N THR A 33 -9.24 6.56 0.33
CA THR A 33 -9.00 7.41 -0.84
C THR A 33 -7.53 7.44 -1.22
N PHE A 34 -7.22 7.99 -2.40
CA PHE A 34 -5.84 8.17 -2.81
C PHE A 34 -5.14 9.24 -1.97
N GLU A 35 -5.83 10.31 -1.65
CA GLU A 35 -5.37 11.39 -0.78
C GLU A 35 -4.94 10.85 0.59
N ASP A 36 -5.75 9.96 1.18
CA ASP A 36 -5.41 9.27 2.43
C ASP A 36 -4.13 8.45 2.26
N ALA A 37 -4.01 7.70 1.16
CA ALA A 37 -2.84 6.88 0.87
C ALA A 37 -1.56 7.73 0.70
N PHE A 38 -1.65 8.88 0.03
CA PHE A 38 -0.57 9.85 -0.09
C PHE A 38 -0.17 10.43 1.28
N ALA A 39 -1.14 10.90 2.06
CA ALA A 39 -0.89 11.45 3.40
C ALA A 39 -0.28 10.41 4.36
N LYS A 40 -0.78 9.16 4.29
CA LYS A 40 -0.29 8.04 5.09
C LYS A 40 1.15 7.67 4.73
N THR A 41 1.50 7.73 3.45
CA THR A 41 2.86 7.45 2.99
C THR A 41 3.85 8.49 3.48
N LYS A 42 3.48 9.78 3.42
CA LYS A 42 4.31 10.88 3.95
C LYS A 42 4.59 10.76 5.45
N SER A 43 3.61 10.26 6.22
CA SER A 43 3.72 10.11 7.68
C SER A 43 4.32 8.77 8.14
N THR A 44 4.40 7.77 7.27
CA THR A 44 4.88 6.41 7.62
C THR A 44 6.30 6.20 7.15
N LYS A 45 7.27 6.23 8.08
CA LYS A 45 8.68 5.94 7.78
C LYS A 45 8.86 4.56 7.14
N ASN A 46 9.77 4.50 6.15
CA ASN A 46 10.15 3.28 5.44
C ASN A 46 8.96 2.53 4.80
N SER A 47 7.95 3.27 4.33
CA SER A 47 6.81 2.74 3.58
C SER A 47 6.95 3.02 2.08
N LYS A 48 6.17 2.29 1.28
CA LYS A 48 6.01 2.52 -0.16
C LYS A 48 4.52 2.62 -0.48
N LEU A 49 4.17 3.44 -1.46
CA LEU A 49 2.81 3.60 -1.97
C LEU A 49 2.69 2.90 -3.32
N LEU A 50 1.66 2.08 -3.50
CA LEU A 50 1.33 1.46 -4.79
C LEU A 50 0.02 2.04 -5.32
N ILE A 51 0.06 2.60 -6.54
CA ILE A 51 -1.06 3.27 -7.19
C ILE A 51 -1.31 2.63 -8.56
N PRO A 52 -2.55 2.25 -8.90
CA PRO A 52 -2.92 1.91 -10.26
C PRO A 52 -3.05 3.19 -11.12
N ILE A 53 -2.44 3.19 -12.30
CA ILE A 53 -2.52 4.26 -13.32
C ILE A 53 -2.92 3.68 -14.67
#